data_AF-A0A940DX80-F1
#
_entry.id   AF-A0A940DX80-F1
#
_cell.length_a   1.000
_cell.length_b   1.000
_cell.length_c   1.000
_cell.angle_alpha   90.00
_cell.angle_beta   90.00
_cell.angle_gamma   90.00
#
_symmetry.space_group_name_H-M   'P 1'
#
loop_
_entity.id
_entity.type
_entity.pdbx_description
1 polymer ?
#
loop_
_entity_poly.entity_id
_entity_poly.type
_entity_poly.pdbx_seq_one_letter_code
_entity_poly.pdbx_strand_id
1 'polypeptide(L)'
;MFLNSLNPKEKENFMKLAVAVIKTDGFVEESEKQILSAYANEMQMPVCNLDEQIDADNIIKEFAMNSTLQTKRIIFLELLALAFADGCYATEEKALVQQLADAFEFDRTFIEQAVNLEDAYVAAYMSLVNLVEKGE
;
A
#
# COMPACT_ATOMS: atom_id res chain seq x y z
N MET A 1 7.77 5.83 -2.45
CA MET A 1 6.55 5.60 -3.24
C MET A 1 6.89 5.67 -4.73
N PHE A 2 6.17 4.93 -5.56
CA PHE A 2 6.35 4.81 -7.02
C PHE A 2 5.08 5.15 -7.83
N LEU A 3 4.05 5.71 -7.20
CA LEU A 3 2.69 5.78 -7.73
C LEU A 3 2.54 6.76 -8.89
N ASN A 4 3.45 7.72 -9.04
CA ASN A 4 3.37 8.65 -10.17
C ASN A 4 3.62 7.96 -11.53
N SER A 5 4.19 6.75 -11.55
CA SER A 5 4.40 5.97 -12.77
C SER A 5 3.14 5.26 -13.28
N LEU A 6 2.09 5.20 -12.46
CA LEU A 6 0.81 4.59 -12.81
C LEU A 6 0.05 5.45 -13.83
N ASN A 7 -0.68 4.80 -14.74
CA ASN A 7 -1.59 5.50 -15.62
C ASN A 7 -2.84 6.01 -14.86
N PRO A 8 -3.66 6.91 -15.42
CA PRO A 8 -4.78 7.50 -14.70
C PRO A 8 -5.78 6.48 -14.13
N LYS A 9 -6.07 5.40 -14.86
CA LYS A 9 -6.99 4.34 -14.40
C LYS A 9 -6.37 3.52 -13.27
N GLU A 10 -5.08 3.20 -13.38
CA GLU A 10 -4.33 2.50 -12.33
C GLU A 10 -4.23 3.34 -11.06
N LYS A 11 -4.04 4.66 -11.16
CA LYS A 11 -4.04 5.59 -10.00
C LYS A 11 -5.38 5.57 -9.26
N GLU A 12 -6.50 5.66 -9.99
CA GLU A 12 -7.84 5.60 -9.40
C GLU A 12 -8.08 4.26 -8.69
N ASN A 13 -7.77 3.16 -9.36
CA ASN A 13 -7.94 1.82 -8.81
C ASN A 13 -7.03 1.56 -7.61
N PHE A 14 -5.78 2.04 -7.64
CA PHE A 14 -4.87 1.95 -6.50
C PHE A 14 -5.42 2.69 -5.29
N MET A 15 -5.89 3.93 -5.47
CA MET A 15 -6.46 4.71 -4.38
C MET A 15 -7.68 4.02 -3.75
N LYS A 16 -8.53 3.38 -4.57
CA LYS A 16 -9.66 2.58 -4.08
C LYS A 16 -9.18 1.38 -3.26
N LEU A 17 -8.13 0.67 -3.69
CA LEU A 17 -7.55 -0.41 -2.88
C LEU A 17 -6.95 0.11 -1.58
N ALA A 18 -6.26 1.25 -1.59
CA ALA A 18 -5.70 1.85 -0.38
C ALA A 18 -6.81 2.22 0.64
N VAL A 19 -7.93 2.76 0.17
CA VAL A 19 -9.10 3.00 1.03
C VAL A 19 -9.71 1.69 1.55
N ALA A 20 -9.71 0.62 0.75
CA ALA A 20 -10.18 -0.68 1.20
C ALA A 20 -9.30 -1.27 2.32
N VAL A 21 -7.96 -1.12 2.22
CA VAL A 21 -7.01 -1.57 3.27
C VAL A 21 -7.35 -0.93 4.61
N ILE A 22 -7.36 0.41 4.69
CA ILE A 22 -7.51 1.15 5.95
C ILE A 22 -8.93 1.08 6.55
N LYS A 23 -9.89 0.54 5.79
CA LYS A 23 -11.27 0.35 6.28
C LYS A 23 -11.51 -1.07 6.81
N THR A 24 -10.51 -1.95 6.73
CA THR A 24 -10.67 -3.38 7.03
C THR A 24 -11.07 -3.63 8.48
N ASP A 25 -10.54 -2.85 9.42
CA ASP A 25 -10.82 -2.95 10.86
C ASP A 25 -12.03 -2.10 11.33
N GLY A 26 -12.59 -1.30 10.42
CA GLY A 26 -13.71 -0.40 10.67
C GLY A 26 -13.35 0.94 11.31
N PHE A 27 -12.08 1.23 11.57
CA PHE A 27 -11.61 2.47 12.21
C PHE A 27 -10.47 3.12 11.44
N VAL A 28 -10.78 4.20 10.72
CA VAL A 28 -9.74 4.96 10.02
C VAL A 28 -9.00 5.90 10.96
N GLU A 29 -7.73 5.61 11.23
CA GLU A 29 -6.83 6.44 12.02
C GLU A 29 -6.38 7.71 11.27
N GLU A 30 -5.86 8.69 12.01
CA GLU A 30 -5.36 9.93 11.40
C GLU A 30 -4.04 9.71 10.64
N SER A 31 -3.20 8.78 11.12
CA SER A 31 -1.98 8.29 10.46
C SER A 31 -2.30 7.75 9.05
N GLU A 32 -3.34 6.94 8.92
CA GLU A 32 -3.78 6.38 7.64
C GLU A 32 -4.27 7.45 6.66
N LYS A 33 -5.02 8.45 7.13
CA LYS A 33 -5.44 9.59 6.30
C LYS A 33 -4.26 10.40 5.80
N GLN A 34 -3.20 10.54 6.61
CA GLN A 34 -1.97 11.21 6.18
C GLN A 34 -1.27 10.42 5.06
N ILE A 35 -1.25 9.09 5.15
CA ILE A 35 -0.71 8.24 4.07
C ILE A 35 -1.54 8.38 2.79
N LEU A 36 -2.88 8.32 2.87
CA LEU A 36 -3.74 8.55 1.70
C LEU A 36 -3.53 9.93 1.07
N SER A 37 -3.31 10.94 1.90
CA SER A 37 -3.01 12.29 1.42
C SER A 37 -1.65 12.35 0.72
N ALA A 38 -0.64 11.63 1.21
CA ALA A 38 0.65 11.51 0.55
C ALA A 38 0.54 10.79 -0.81
N TYR A 39 -0.23 9.70 -0.89
CA TYR A 39 -0.54 9.02 -2.15
C TYR A 39 -1.25 9.92 -3.15
N ALA A 40 -2.27 10.67 -2.71
CA ALA A 40 -3.02 11.60 -3.54
C ALA A 40 -2.09 12.69 -4.12
N ASN A 41 -1.22 13.26 -3.28
CA ASN A 41 -0.25 14.27 -3.67
C ASN A 41 0.75 13.73 -4.70
N GLU A 42 1.32 12.54 -4.47
CA GLU A 42 2.28 11.94 -5.40
C GLU A 42 1.64 11.63 -6.76
N MET A 43 0.41 11.09 -6.75
CA MET A 43 -0.33 10.77 -7.96
C MET A 43 -0.92 11.99 -8.67
N GLN A 44 -0.87 13.17 -8.04
CA GLN A 44 -1.49 14.41 -8.51
C GLN A 44 -3.00 14.27 -8.73
N MET A 45 -3.67 13.62 -7.78
CA MET A 45 -5.12 13.37 -7.80
C MET A 45 -5.76 13.80 -6.48
N PRO A 46 -7.07 14.08 -6.44
CA PRO A 46 -7.75 14.31 -5.17
C PRO A 46 -7.76 13.05 -4.30
N VAL A 47 -7.79 13.24 -2.98
CA VAL A 47 -8.06 12.16 -2.04
C VAL A 47 -9.44 11.58 -2.34
N CYS A 48 -9.55 10.25 -2.36
CA CYS A 48 -10.78 9.56 -2.68
C CYS A 48 -11.81 9.69 -1.54
N ASN A 49 -13.08 9.52 -1.87
CA ASN A 49 -14.16 9.56 -0.88
C ASN A 49 -14.14 8.28 -0.04
N LEU A 50 -13.92 8.42 1.27
CA LEU A 50 -13.91 7.28 2.20
C LEU A 50 -15.28 6.58 2.29
N ASP A 51 -16.37 7.22 1.87
CA ASP A 51 -17.71 6.64 1.88
C ASP A 51 -18.04 5.80 0.63
N GLU A 52 -17.14 5.75 -0.36
CA GLU A 52 -17.38 4.96 -1.59
C GLU A 52 -17.41 3.46 -1.28
N GLN A 53 -18.38 2.74 -1.88
CA GLN A 53 -18.37 1.28 -1.86
C GLN A 53 -17.32 0.78 -2.85
N ILE A 54 -16.32 0.06 -2.33
CA ILE A 54 -15.19 -0.43 -3.12
C ILE A 54 -15.32 -1.93 -3.32
N ASP A 55 -15.29 -2.33 -4.59
CA ASP A 55 -15.20 -3.73 -4.99
C ASP A 55 -13.73 -4.11 -5.20
N ALA A 56 -13.05 -4.41 -4.09
CA ALA A 56 -11.62 -4.72 -4.10
C ALA A 56 -11.30 -5.93 -4.98
N ASP A 57 -12.13 -6.98 -4.94
CA ASP A 57 -11.94 -8.21 -5.73
C ASP A 57 -11.92 -7.93 -7.24
N ASN A 58 -12.85 -7.11 -7.73
CA ASN A 58 -12.88 -6.77 -9.15
C ASN A 58 -11.71 -5.88 -9.56
N ILE A 59 -11.27 -4.95 -8.70
CA ILE A 59 -10.10 -4.12 -8.96
C ILE A 59 -8.81 -4.98 -9.00
N ILE A 60 -8.65 -5.91 -8.04
CA ILE A 60 -7.52 -6.84 -8.01
C ILE A 60 -7.48 -7.67 -9.30
N LYS A 61 -8.62 -8.20 -9.76
CA LYS A 61 -8.73 -8.92 -11.04
C LYS A 61 -8.35 -8.04 -12.24
N GLU A 62 -8.77 -6.78 -12.26
CA GLU A 62 -8.43 -5.84 -13.33
C GLU A 62 -6.92 -5.65 -13.43
N PHE A 63 -6.23 -5.43 -12.30
CA PHE A 63 -4.77 -5.34 -12.26
C PHE A 63 -4.09 -6.65 -12.66
N ALA A 64 -4.61 -7.80 -12.19
CA ALA A 64 -4.07 -9.10 -12.53
C ALA A 64 -4.09 -9.38 -14.04
N MET A 65 -5.16 -9.00 -14.73
CA MET A 65 -5.34 -9.25 -16.17
C MET A 65 -4.66 -8.24 -17.07
N ASN A 66 -4.66 -6.95 -16.68
CA ASN A 66 -4.38 -5.86 -17.63
C ASN A 66 -3.10 -5.08 -17.33
N SER A 67 -2.47 -5.28 -16.17
CA SER A 67 -1.31 -4.49 -15.78
C SER A 67 0.02 -5.22 -15.99
N THR A 68 1.06 -4.42 -16.23
CA THR A 68 2.43 -4.93 -16.37
C THR A 68 2.95 -5.50 -15.05
N LEU A 69 3.97 -6.35 -15.12
CA LEU A 69 4.65 -6.86 -13.92
C LEU A 69 5.20 -5.71 -13.05
N GLN A 70 5.68 -4.63 -13.66
CA GLN A 70 6.15 -3.45 -12.94
C GLN A 70 5.02 -2.80 -12.14
N THR A 71 3.87 -2.55 -12.79
CA THR A 71 2.68 -2.01 -12.13
C THR A 71 2.23 -2.88 -10.96
N LYS A 72 2.16 -4.20 -11.15
CA LYS A 72 1.75 -5.15 -10.10
C LYS A 72 2.68 -5.07 -8.88
N ARG A 73 3.99 -4.95 -9.11
CA ARG A 73 4.99 -4.79 -8.04
C ARG A 73 4.83 -3.46 -7.31
N ILE A 74 4.56 -2.37 -8.03
CA ILE A 74 4.29 -1.06 -7.42
C ILE A 74 3.08 -1.18 -6.50
N ILE A 75 1.94 -1.67 -7.01
CA ILE A 75 0.72 -1.82 -6.21
C ILE A 75 0.95 -2.66 -4.97
N PHE A 76 1.64 -3.79 -5.12
CA PHE A 76 1.94 -4.68 -4.00
C PHE A 76 2.81 -3.99 -2.95
N LEU A 77 3.92 -3.35 -3.34
CA LEU A 77 4.84 -2.71 -2.40
C LEU A 77 4.20 -1.53 -1.66
N GLU A 78 3.40 -0.71 -2.35
CA GLU A 78 2.78 0.46 -1.72
C GLU A 78 1.64 0.04 -0.77
N LEU A 79 0.84 -0.97 -1.14
CA LEU A 79 -0.19 -1.51 -0.24
C LEU A 79 0.40 -2.33 0.90
N LEU A 80 1.54 -2.99 0.69
CA LEU A 80 2.36 -3.59 1.75
C LEU A 80 2.73 -2.48 2.75
N ALA A 81 3.42 -1.42 2.31
CA ALA A 81 3.82 -0.32 3.18
C ALA A 81 2.64 0.31 3.94
N LEU A 82 1.47 0.46 3.31
CA LEU A 82 0.25 0.95 3.96
C LEU A 82 -0.23 0.01 5.07
N ALA A 83 -0.35 -1.28 4.75
CA ALA A 83 -0.81 -2.34 5.66
C ALA A 83 0.15 -2.63 6.82
N PHE A 84 1.36 -2.07 6.81
CA PHE A 84 2.37 -2.30 7.86
C PHE A 84 2.88 -0.98 8.47
N ALA A 85 2.20 0.14 8.21
CA ALA A 85 2.65 1.46 8.63
C ALA A 85 2.63 1.66 10.16
N ASP A 86 1.77 0.92 10.88
CA ASP A 86 1.62 0.99 12.33
C ASP A 86 2.62 0.09 13.10
N GLY A 87 3.41 -0.71 12.37
CA GLY A 87 4.35 -1.68 12.94
C GLY A 87 3.69 -2.89 13.62
N CYS A 88 2.36 -3.02 13.55
CA CYS A 88 1.61 -4.15 14.05
C CYS A 88 1.06 -4.96 12.89
N TYR A 89 1.59 -6.17 12.71
CA TYR A 89 1.10 -7.12 11.73
C TYR A 89 -0.30 -7.67 12.09
N ALA A 90 -1.37 -6.89 11.95
CA ALA A 90 -2.73 -7.38 12.14
C ALA A 90 -3.05 -8.48 11.11
N THR A 91 -3.88 -9.46 11.51
CA THR A 91 -4.14 -10.66 10.69
C THR A 91 -4.98 -10.30 9.45
N GLU A 92 -5.76 -9.24 9.58
CA GLU A 92 -6.76 -8.75 8.65
C GLU A 92 -6.13 -7.98 7.48
N GLU A 93 -5.14 -7.12 7.74
CA GLU A 93 -4.44 -6.34 6.70
C GLU A 93 -3.55 -7.21 5.81
N LYS A 94 -2.99 -8.29 6.39
CA LYS A 94 -2.31 -9.36 5.65
C LYS A 94 -3.22 -10.04 4.64
N ALA A 95 -4.54 -10.08 4.86
CA ALA A 95 -5.45 -10.78 3.98
C ALA A 95 -5.52 -10.13 2.59
N LEU A 96 -5.62 -8.79 2.52
CA LEU A 96 -5.68 -8.09 1.23
C LEU A 96 -4.33 -8.16 0.49
N VAL A 97 -3.21 -8.01 1.21
CA VAL A 97 -1.87 -8.16 0.64
C VAL A 97 -1.66 -9.58 0.10
N GLN A 98 -2.13 -10.61 0.83
CA GLN A 98 -2.06 -11.99 0.37
C GLN A 98 -2.96 -12.22 -0.85
N GLN A 99 -4.16 -11.66 -0.88
CA GLN A 99 -5.04 -11.71 -2.06
C GLN A 99 -4.38 -11.10 -3.30
N LEU A 100 -3.67 -9.98 -3.15
CA LEU A 100 -2.88 -9.37 -4.22
C LEU A 100 -1.74 -10.27 -4.68
N ALA A 101 -0.99 -10.84 -3.74
CA ALA A 101 0.11 -11.75 -4.05
C ALA A 101 -0.38 -12.96 -4.84
N ASP A 102 -1.48 -13.58 -4.41
CA ASP A 102 -2.10 -14.73 -5.07
C ASP A 102 -2.60 -14.35 -6.47
N ALA A 103 -3.31 -13.23 -6.60
CA ALA A 103 -3.84 -12.76 -7.89
C ALA A 103 -2.74 -12.33 -8.88
N PHE A 104 -1.61 -11.84 -8.36
CA PHE A 104 -0.46 -11.43 -9.18
C PHE A 104 0.53 -12.58 -9.44
N GLU A 105 0.26 -13.77 -8.88
CA GLU A 105 1.10 -14.96 -8.98
C GLU A 105 2.53 -14.71 -8.48
N PHE A 106 2.65 -13.92 -7.42
CA PHE A 106 3.94 -13.68 -6.78
C PHE A 106 4.35 -14.87 -5.93
N ASP A 107 5.54 -15.38 -6.21
CA ASP A 107 6.08 -16.47 -5.43
C ASP A 107 6.49 -16.01 -4.02
N ARG A 108 6.61 -17.00 -3.13
CA ARG A 108 7.01 -16.79 -1.75
C ARG A 108 8.34 -16.06 -1.60
N THR A 109 9.29 -16.29 -2.51
CA THR A 109 10.62 -15.68 -2.45
C THR A 109 10.51 -14.18 -2.67
N PHE A 110 9.71 -13.74 -3.64
CA PHE A 110 9.45 -12.33 -3.89
C PHE A 110 8.74 -11.68 -2.70
N ILE A 111 7.71 -12.32 -2.16
CA ILE A 111 6.95 -11.79 -1.01
C ILE A 111 7.87 -11.61 0.20
N GLU A 112 8.67 -12.62 0.54
CA GLU A 112 9.66 -12.55 1.63
C GLU A 112 10.69 -11.45 1.38
N GLN A 113 11.17 -11.28 0.15
CA GLN A 113 12.09 -10.20 -0.20
C GLN A 113 11.45 -8.82 -0.01
N ALA A 114 10.21 -8.63 -0.45
CA ALA A 114 9.49 -7.37 -0.32
C ALA A 114 9.28 -6.99 1.15
N VAL A 115 8.83 -7.93 1.98
CA VAL A 115 8.66 -7.72 3.43
C VAL A 115 9.98 -7.36 4.09
N ASN A 116 11.05 -8.12 3.84
CA ASN A 116 12.36 -7.84 4.43
C ASN A 116 12.92 -6.47 4.02
N LEU A 117 12.65 -6.03 2.78
CA LEU A 117 13.06 -4.71 2.31
C LEU A 117 12.28 -3.59 3.00
N GLU A 118 10.98 -3.79 3.22
CA GLU A 118 10.14 -2.82 3.94
C GLU A 118 10.57 -2.70 5.41
N ASP A 119 10.80 -3.82 6.09
CA ASP A 119 11.30 -3.84 7.47
C ASP A 119 12.65 -3.10 7.59
N ALA A 120 13.56 -3.34 6.64
CA ALA A 120 14.85 -2.66 6.59
C ALA A 120 14.70 -1.15 6.32
N TYR A 121 13.77 -0.76 5.45
CA TYR A 121 13.46 0.64 5.15
C TYR A 121 12.92 1.36 6.39
N VAL A 122 11.96 0.77 7.09
CA VAL A 122 11.39 1.32 8.33
C VAL A 122 12.46 1.43 9.42
N ALA A 123 13.30 0.41 9.61
CA ALA A 123 14.39 0.44 10.59
C ALA A 123 15.41 1.56 10.30
N ALA A 124 15.75 1.77 9.01
CA ALA A 124 16.63 2.86 8.60
C ALA A 124 15.97 4.23 8.85
N TYR A 125 14.69 4.39 8.52
CA TYR A 125 13.93 5.62 8.79
C TYR A 125 13.88 5.94 10.28
N MET A 126 13.55 4.96 11.13
CA MET A 126 13.54 5.14 12.58
C MET A 126 14.93 5.51 13.13
N SER A 127 16.00 4.98 12.54
CA SER A 127 17.37 5.35 12.92
C SER A 127 17.68 6.81 12.57
N LEU A 128 17.20 7.31 11.42
CA LEU A 128 17.32 8.72 11.03
C LEU A 128 16.52 9.63 11.97
N VAL A 129 15.29 9.25 12.32
CA VAL A 129 14.46 10.00 13.28
C VAL A 129 15.17 10.09 14.63
N ASN A 130 15.67 8.97 15.14
CA ASN A 130 16.44 8.94 16.39
C ASN A 130 17.71 9.80 16.32
N LEU A 131 18.41 9.82 15.19
CA LEU A 131 19.60 10.66 15.01
C LEU A 131 19.26 12.16 15.12
N VAL A 132 18.11 12.57 14.60
CA VAL A 132 17.63 13.96 14.68
C VAL A 132 17.12 14.30 16.08
N GLU A 133 16.37 13.40 16.71
CA GLU A 133 15.72 13.63 18.01
C GLU A 133 16.66 13.46 19.21
N LYS A 134 17.66 12.57 19.11
CA LYS A 134 18.66 12.30 20.16
C LYS A 134 19.99 12.98 19.89
N GLY A 135 20.00 14.10 19.17
CA GLY A 135 21.23 14.86 18.94
C GLY A 135 21.96 15.11 20.26
N GLU A 136 23.16 14.51 20.38
CA GLU A 136 24.22 15.00 21.27
C GLU A 136 24.78 16.33 20.76
#